data_AF-A0A6H5GVL7-F1
#
_entry.id   AF-A0A6H5GVL7-F1
#
_cell.length_a   1.000
_cell.length_b   1.000
_cell.length_c   1.000
_cell.angle_alpha   90.00
_cell.angle_beta   90.00
_cell.angle_gamma   90.00
#
_symmetry.space_group_name_H-M   'P 1'
#
loop_
_entity.id
_entity.type
_entity.pdbx_description
1 polymer ?
#
loop_
_entity_poly.entity_id
_entity_poly.type
_entity_poly.pdbx_seq_one_letter_code
_entity_poly.pdbx_strand_id
1 'polypeptide(L)' 'MSHPGKRGGNLHEVTSTELNRTPCAVCKRKFPEDRLRIHENICKTARRKRPQYNAVERRLNGVATEDEIRRIMRNKDKPV' A
#
# COMPACT_ATOMS: atom_id res chain seq x y z
N MET A 1 -19.07 10.84 23.15
CA MET A 1 -17.68 11.14 22.72
C MET A 1 -17.64 10.97 21.21
N SER A 2 -17.85 12.08 20.49
CA SER A 2 -18.05 12.14 19.05
C SER A 2 -16.71 12.25 18.32
N HIS A 3 -16.48 11.48 17.27
CA HIS A 3 -15.35 11.70 16.35
C HIS A 3 -15.84 12.51 15.13
N PRO A 4 -15.60 13.83 15.04
CA PRO A 4 -15.90 14.59 13.84
C PRO A 4 -14.73 14.50 12.86
N GLY A 5 -14.56 13.35 12.20
CA GLY A 5 -13.64 13.18 11.09
C GLY A 5 -14.22 13.77 9.80
N LYS A 6 -14.16 15.10 9.66
CA LYS A 6 -14.51 15.82 8.43
C LYS A 6 -13.74 15.22 7.24
N ARG A 7 -14.45 14.47 6.40
CA ARG A 7 -13.99 14.12 5.04
C ARG A 7 -13.98 15.41 4.22
N GLY A 8 -12.87 16.14 4.25
CA GLY A 8 -12.64 17.31 3.42
C GLY A 8 -12.64 16.90 1.95
N GLY A 9 -13.68 17.33 1.22
CA GLY A 9 -13.79 17.16 -0.22
C GLY A 9 -12.61 17.82 -0.91
N ASN A 10 -11.95 17.06 -1.77
CA ASN A 10 -10.93 17.57 -2.67
C ASN A 10 -11.63 18.36 -3.79
N LEU A 11 -11.70 19.68 -3.67
CA LEU A 11 -12.08 20.57 -4.78
C LEU A 11 -10.88 20.61 -5.73
N HIS A 12 -10.77 19.58 -6.59
CA HIS A 12 -9.78 19.57 -7.64
C HIS A 12 -10.27 20.53 -8.74
N GLU A 13 -9.65 21.71 -8.78
CA GLU A 13 -9.75 22.62 -9.91
C GLU A 13 -9.37 21.86 -11.18
N VAL A 14 -10.33 21.72 -12.08
CA VAL A 14 -10.21 20.91 -13.30
C VAL A 14 -9.37 21.68 -14.31
N THR A 15 -8.06 21.71 -14.06
CA THR A 15 -7.07 22.14 -15.05
C THR A 15 -7.08 21.13 -16.20
N SER A 16 -6.98 21.65 -17.42
CA SER A 16 -7.25 21.02 -18.73
C SER A 16 -6.42 19.78 -19.12
N THR A 17 -5.82 19.07 -18.15
CA THR A 17 -5.02 17.85 -18.32
C THR A 17 -5.84 16.54 -18.28
N GLU A 18 -7.17 16.64 -18.12
CA GLU A 18 -8.08 15.50 -18.00
C GLU A 18 -8.31 14.72 -19.31
N LEU A 19 -7.90 15.25 -20.46
CA LEU A 19 -8.45 14.78 -21.73
C LEU A 19 -7.82 13.49 -22.28
N ASN A 20 -6.65 13.05 -21.80
CA ASN A 20 -5.98 11.85 -22.31
C ASN A 20 -5.34 11.01 -21.20
N ARG A 21 -6.17 10.22 -20.49
CA ARG A 21 -5.69 9.24 -19.51
C ARG A 21 -5.71 7.83 -20.09
N THR A 22 -4.54 7.29 -20.38
CA THR A 22 -4.33 5.97 -20.96
C THR A 22 -4.14 4.92 -19.84
N PRO A 23 -4.71 3.70 -19.97
CA PRO A 23 -4.54 2.65 -18.97
C PRO A 23 -3.16 1.98 -19.10
N CYS A 24 -2.48 1.78 -17.98
CA CYS A 24 -1.25 0.98 -17.93
C CYS A 24 -1.51 -0.47 -18.34
N ALA A 25 -0.70 -0.99 -19.29
CA ALA A 25 -0.81 -2.37 -19.74
C ALA A 25 -0.58 -3.41 -18.62
N VAL A 26 0.15 -3.02 -17.57
CA VAL A 26 0.55 -3.91 -16.46
C VAL A 26 -0.46 -3.91 -15.32
N CYS A 27 -0.91 -2.74 -14.83
CA CYS A 27 -1.82 -2.68 -13.67
C CYS A 27 -3.21 -2.10 -13.95
N LYS A 28 -3.50 -1.72 -15.21
CA LYS A 28 -4.78 -1.16 -15.68
C LYS A 28 -5.21 0.17 -15.02
N ARG A 29 -4.38 0.77 -14.16
CA ARG A 29 -4.61 2.13 -13.64
C ARG A 29 -4.39 3.15 -14.76
N LYS A 30 -5.21 4.20 -14.80
CA LYS A 30 -5.18 5.24 -15.83
C LYS A 30 -4.27 6.39 -15.42
N PHE A 31 -3.40 6.85 -16.32
CA PHE A 31 -2.46 7.94 -16.08
C PHE A 31 -2.45 8.91 -17.28
N PRO A 32 -2.13 10.20 -17.09
CA PRO A 32 -1.76 11.05 -18.21
C PRO A 32 -0.48 10.54 -18.86
N GLU A 33 -0.33 10.76 -20.17
CA GLU A 33 0.76 10.24 -21.00
C GLU A 33 2.16 10.48 -20.40
N ASP A 34 2.37 11.69 -19.86
CA ASP A 34 3.63 12.11 -19.22
C ASP A 34 4.03 11.19 -18.05
N ARG A 35 3.06 10.85 -17.19
CA ARG A 35 3.29 9.97 -16.04
C ARG A 35 3.15 8.49 -16.38
N LEU A 36 2.47 8.15 -17.49
CA LEU A 36 2.27 6.76 -17.91
C LEU A 36 3.62 6.11 -18.22
N ARG A 37 4.48 6.75 -19.01
CA ARG A 37 5.80 6.19 -19.37
C ARG A 37 6.64 5.82 -18.15
N ILE A 38 6.74 6.73 -17.19
CA ILE A 38 7.48 6.51 -15.94
C ILE A 38 6.81 5.40 -15.13
N HIS A 39 5.49 5.45 -15.01
CA HIS A 39 4.71 4.44 -14.31
C HIS A 39 4.94 3.04 -14.90
N GLU A 40 4.89 2.86 -16.22
CA GLU A 40 5.02 1.56 -16.86
C GLU A 40 6.38 0.91 -16.60
N ASN A 41 7.45 1.70 -16.61
CA ASN A 41 8.80 1.20 -16.28
C ASN A 41 8.86 0.63 -14.84
N ILE A 42 8.32 1.36 -13.87
CA ILE A 42 8.29 0.94 -12.46
C ILE A 42 7.27 -0.19 -12.24
N CYS A 43 6.12 -0.12 -12.89
CA CYS A 43 5.01 -1.04 -12.69
C CYS A 43 5.36 -2.47 -13.11
N LYS A 44 6.15 -2.63 -14.18
CA LYS A 44 6.68 -3.92 -14.63
C LYS A 44 7.47 -4.62 -13.53
N THR A 45 8.30 -3.88 -12.78
CA THR A 45 9.15 -4.46 -11.72
C THR A 45 8.44 -4.55 -10.37
N ALA A 46 7.52 -3.62 -10.08
CA ALA A 46 6.78 -3.55 -8.81
C ALA A 46 5.74 -4.65 -8.61
N ARG A 47 5.33 -5.38 -9.67
CA ARG A 47 4.41 -6.52 -9.56
C ARG A 47 4.96 -7.71 -8.76
N ARG A 48 6.25 -7.72 -8.44
CA ARG A 48 6.82 -8.71 -7.53
C ARG A 48 6.21 -8.51 -6.15
N LYS A 49 5.43 -9.49 -5.68
CA LYS A 49 4.90 -9.52 -4.31
C LYS A 49 6.09 -9.48 -3.34
N ARG A 50 6.39 -8.30 -2.80
CA ARG A 50 7.31 -8.21 -1.66
C ARG A 50 6.59 -8.85 -0.46
N PRO A 51 7.30 -9.65 0.36
CA PRO A 51 6.71 -10.15 1.58
C PRO A 51 6.23 -8.97 2.41
N GLN A 52 5.06 -9.10 3.02
CA GLN A 52 4.58 -8.10 3.95
C GLN A 52 5.57 -8.01 5.09
N TYR A 53 6.02 -6.79 5.37
CA TYR A 53 6.91 -6.53 6.48
C TYR A 53 6.22 -6.90 7.81
N ASN A 54 6.74 -7.90 8.52
CA ASN A 54 6.22 -8.32 9.81
C ASN A 54 6.88 -7.56 10.95
N ALA A 55 6.21 -6.51 11.42
CA ALA A 55 6.74 -5.64 12.48
C ALA A 55 6.95 -6.37 13.81
N VAL A 56 6.13 -7.36 14.14
CA VAL A 56 6.22 -8.12 15.40
C VAL A 56 7.48 -8.99 15.40
N GLU A 57 7.68 -9.73 14.31
CA GLU A 57 8.87 -10.57 14.12
C GLU A 57 10.16 -9.76 14.21
N ARG A 58 10.22 -8.63 13.50
CA ARG A 58 11.36 -7.71 13.56
C ARG A 58 11.63 -7.11 14.94
N ARG A 59 10.61 -6.92 15.76
CA ARG A 59 10.76 -6.38 17.13
C ARG A 59 11.20 -7.43 18.13
N LEU A 60 10.83 -8.69 17.93
CA LEU A 60 11.12 -9.78 18.87
C LEU A 60 12.40 -10.55 18.51
N ASN A 61 12.87 -10.46 17.26
CA ASN A 61 14.12 -11.06 16.83
C ASN A 61 15.30 -10.57 17.70
N GLY A 62 15.96 -11.49 18.40
CA GLY A 62 17.10 -11.20 19.28
C GLY A 62 16.74 -10.66 20.68
N VAL A 63 15.45 -10.48 20.98
CA VAL A 63 14.99 -9.93 22.28
C VAL A 63 14.12 -10.92 23.07
N ALA A 64 13.43 -11.84 22.39
CA ALA A 64 12.60 -12.87 23.01
C ALA A 64 13.11 -14.26 22.63
N THR A 65 12.83 -15.25 23.49
CA THR A 65 13.10 -16.66 23.19
C THR A 65 12.24 -17.15 22.02
N GLU A 66 12.70 -18.15 21.27
CA GLU A 66 11.96 -18.69 20.12
C GLU A 66 10.54 -19.16 20.50
N ASP A 67 10.38 -19.71 21.70
CA ASP A 67 9.09 -20.18 22.22
C ASP A 67 8.13 -19.02 22.51
N GLU A 68 8.62 -17.91 23.06
CA GLU A 68 7.81 -16.70 23.27
C GLU A 68 7.39 -16.07 21.93
N ILE A 69 8.30 -16.03 20.95
CA ILE A 69 7.99 -15.53 19.60
C ILE A 69 6.85 -16.35 18.96
N ARG A 70 6.93 -17.68 19.02
CA ARG A 70 5.89 -18.59 18.48
C ARG A 70 4.56 -18.41 19.19
N ARG A 71 4.55 -18.21 20.51
CA ARG A 71 3.33 -17.95 21.28
C ARG A 71 2.67 -16.64 20.87
N ILE A 72 3.44 -15.56 20.75
CA ILE A 72 2.94 -14.23 20.36
C ILE A 72 2.39 -14.27 18.93
N MET A 73 3.09 -14.92 18.00
CA MET A 73 2.63 -15.08 16.63
C MET A 73 1.27 -15.81 16.56
N ARG A 74 1.10 -16.93 17.29
CA ARG A 74 -0.17 -17.68 17.33
C ARG A 74 -1.35 -16.86 17.86
N ASN A 75 -1.11 -15.95 18.80
CA ASN A 75 -2.17 -15.13 19.39
C ASN A 75 -2.63 -13.99 18.46
N LYS A 76 -1.83 -13.59 17.47
CA LYS A 76 -2.18 -12.52 16.52
C LYS A 76 -3.29 -12.92 15.55
N ASP A 77 -3.34 -14.19 15.18
CA ASP A 77 -4.30 -14.72 14.19
C ASP A 77 -5.60 -15.24 14.83
N LYS A 78 -5.73 -15.14 16.16
CA LYS A 78 -6.95 -15.52 16.87
C LYS A 78 -7.94 -14.35 16.82
N PRO A 79 -9.09 -14.48 16.14
CA PRO A 79 -10.11 -13.43 16.17
C PRO A 79 -10.62 -13.27 17.61
N VAL A 80 -10.79 -12.01 18.03
CA VAL A 80 -11.43 -11.62 19.31
C VAL A 80 -12.93 -11.91 19.24
#